data_AF-A0A940QF33-F1
#
_entry.id   AF-A0A940QF33-F1
#
_cell.length_a   1.000
_cell.length_b   1.000
_cell.length_c   1.000
_cell.angle_alpha   90.00
_cell.angle_beta   90.00
_cell.angle_gamma   90.00
#
_symmetry.space_group_name_H-M   'P 1'
#
loop_
_entity.id
_entity.type
_entity.pdbx_description
1 polymer ?
#
loop_
_entity_poly.entity_id
_entity_poly.type
_entity_poly.pdbx_seq_one_letter_code
_entity_poly.pdbx_strand_id
1 'polypeptide(L)'
;MEDIGLKIPRMETIVKTAELFGVSQYFVRKLANSGKIKAVRISGRILINCDKFAEYLNNVTLQDDTDNIRTTEDKPKPRFAAHIQNGIRRLG
;
A
#
# COMPACT_ATOMS: atom_id res chain seq x y z
N MET A 1 -41.87 -11.67 4.86
CA MET A 1 -40.96 -10.54 4.96
C MET A 1 -39.65 -11.03 4.39
N GLU A 2 -39.41 -10.80 3.10
CA GLU A 2 -38.14 -11.19 2.49
C GLU A 2 -37.06 -10.36 3.17
N ASP A 3 -36.08 -11.02 3.78
CA ASP A 3 -34.86 -10.37 4.21
C ASP A 3 -34.26 -9.70 2.98
N ILE A 4 -34.35 -8.37 2.89
CA ILE A 4 -33.48 -7.57 2.04
C ILE A 4 -32.07 -8.04 2.34
N GLY A 5 -31.52 -8.90 1.48
CA GLY A 5 -30.31 -9.69 1.68
C GLY A 5 -29.05 -8.83 1.71
N LEU A 6 -28.99 -7.84 2.61
CA LEU A 6 -27.80 -7.11 2.97
C LEU A 6 -26.90 -8.07 3.71
N LYS A 7 -26.15 -8.87 2.94
CA LYS A 7 -25.01 -9.62 3.46
C LYS A 7 -24.02 -8.59 4.01
N ILE A 8 -23.96 -8.51 5.33
CA ILE A 8 -23.01 -7.63 6.03
C ILE A 8 -21.60 -8.09 5.65
N PRO A 9 -20.74 -7.20 5.12
CA PRO A 9 -19.39 -7.57 4.74
C PRO A 9 -18.58 -7.96 5.96
N ARG A 10 -17.76 -9.00 5.83
CA ARG A 10 -16.85 -9.39 6.91
C ARG A 10 -15.69 -8.38 7.00
N MET A 11 -15.66 -7.61 8.08
CA MET A 11 -14.64 -6.59 8.33
C MET A 11 -13.63 -7.10 9.37
N GLU A 12 -12.35 -7.21 9.00
CA GLU A 12 -11.30 -7.71 9.90
C GLU A 12 -10.10 -6.76 9.95
N THR A 13 -9.27 -6.88 10.99
CA THR A 13 -8.02 -6.11 11.09
C THR A 13 -6.99 -6.60 10.07
N ILE A 14 -5.94 -5.80 9.84
CA ILE A 14 -4.78 -6.21 9.03
C ILE A 14 -4.19 -7.54 9.52
N VAL A 15 -4.06 -7.71 10.84
CA VAL A 15 -3.46 -8.91 11.45
C VAL A 15 -4.29 -10.15 11.14
N LYS A 16 -5.60 -10.10 11.44
CA LYS A 16 -6.50 -11.22 11.18
C LYS A 16 -6.66 -11.51 9.68
N THR A 17 -6.71 -10.48 8.85
CA THR A 17 -6.78 -10.66 7.38
C THR A 17 -5.52 -11.36 6.87
N ALA A 18 -4.35 -10.97 7.36
CA ALA A 18 -3.08 -11.62 7.00
C ALA A 18 -3.08 -13.12 7.39
N GLU A 19 -3.54 -13.45 8.59
CA GLU A 19 -3.68 -14.83 9.07
C GLU A 19 -4.69 -15.63 8.23
N LEU A 20 -5.88 -15.07 7.95
CA LEU A 20 -6.94 -15.75 7.20
C LEU A 20 -6.53 -16.11 5.77
N PHE A 21 -5.78 -15.21 5.11
CA PHE A 21 -5.38 -15.38 3.72
C PHE A 21 -3.96 -15.91 3.55
N GLY A 22 -3.24 -16.19 4.66
CA GLY A 22 -1.87 -16.71 4.61
C GLY A 22 -0.86 -15.75 3.98
N VAL A 23 -1.06 -14.45 4.11
CA VAL A 23 -0.21 -13.39 3.51
C VAL A 23 0.46 -12.53 4.59
N SER A 24 1.48 -11.74 4.22
CA SER A 24 2.13 -10.86 5.19
C SER A 24 1.27 -9.65 5.57
N GLN A 25 1.35 -9.22 6.84
CA GLN A 25 0.68 -8.01 7.32
C GLN A 25 1.16 -6.75 6.57
N TYR A 26 2.44 -6.71 6.20
CA TYR A 26 3.01 -5.59 5.43
C TYR A 26 2.36 -5.49 4.05
N PHE A 27 2.20 -6.62 3.35
CA PHE A 27 1.54 -6.65 2.04
C PHE A 27 0.12 -6.10 2.11
N VAL A 28 -0.66 -6.62 3.05
CA VAL A 28 -2.04 -6.19 3.29
C VAL A 28 -2.12 -4.69 3.61
N ARG A 29 -1.25 -4.20 4.49
CA ARG A 29 -1.15 -2.77 4.84
C ARG A 29 -0.81 -1.91 3.62
N LYS A 30 0.15 -2.36 2.80
CA LYS A 30 0.58 -1.65 1.59
C LYS A 30 -0.56 -1.57 0.58
N LEU A 31 -1.32 -2.66 0.39
CA LEU A 31 -2.50 -2.66 -0.47
C LEU A 31 -3.59 -1.72 0.05
N ALA A 32 -3.91 -1.76 1.35
CA ALA A 32 -4.90 -0.88 1.95
C ALA A 32 -4.52 0.61 1.81
N ASN A 33 -3.26 0.95 2.12
CA ASN A 33 -2.78 2.33 2.02
C ASN A 33 -2.67 2.83 0.58
N SER A 34 -2.41 1.93 -0.39
CA SER A 34 -2.40 2.30 -1.82
C SER A 34 -3.80 2.41 -2.44
N GLY A 35 -4.87 2.12 -1.68
CA GLY A 35 -6.26 2.21 -2.15
C GLY A 35 -6.66 1.10 -3.12
N LYS A 36 -5.82 0.07 -3.32
CA LYS A 36 -6.11 -1.05 -4.24
C LYS A 36 -7.21 -1.98 -3.74
N ILE A 37 -7.43 -2.02 -2.43
CA ILE A 37 -8.42 -2.87 -1.77
C ILE A 37 -9.41 -2.04 -0.96
N LYS A 38 -10.62 -2.56 -0.75
CA LYS A 38 -11.66 -1.90 0.03
C LYS A 38 -11.38 -2.03 1.54
N ALA A 39 -11.10 -0.91 2.19
CA ALA A 39 -10.79 -0.84 3.62
C ALA A 39 -11.32 0.48 4.23
N VAL A 40 -11.56 0.47 5.54
CA VAL A 40 -12.01 1.63 6.32
C VAL A 40 -11.02 1.89 7.45
N ARG A 41 -10.67 3.16 7.67
CA ARG A 41 -9.85 3.59 8.80
C ARG A 41 -10.75 4.01 9.96
N ILE A 42 -10.59 3.37 11.11
CA ILE A 42 -11.37 3.64 12.33
C ILE A 42 -10.39 3.85 13.48
N SER A 43 -10.37 5.07 14.04
CA SER A 43 -9.60 5.42 15.25
C SER A 43 -8.19 4.80 15.30
N GLY A 44 -7.36 5.12 14.29
CA GLY A 44 -5.97 4.64 14.19
C GLY A 44 -5.81 3.19 13.70
N ARG A 45 -6.89 2.44 13.51
CA ARG A 45 -6.88 1.07 12.98
C ARG A 45 -7.41 1.04 11.54
N ILE A 46 -7.04 0.01 10.80
CA ILE A 46 -7.55 -0.26 9.45
C ILE A 46 -8.31 -1.58 9.50
N LEU A 47 -9.56 -1.54 9.09
CA LEU A 47 -10.40 -2.71 8.87
C LEU A 47 -10.56 -2.95 7.37
N ILE A 48 -10.48 -4.20 6.96
CA ILE A 48 -10.48 -4.63 5.57
C ILE A 48 -11.75 -5.43 5.34
N ASN A 49 -12.39 -5.17 4.21
CA ASN A 49 -13.48 -6.00 3.73
C ASN A 49 -12.89 -7.30 3.15
N CYS A 50 -13.01 -8.40 3.89
CA CYS A 50 -12.44 -9.69 3.50
C CYS A 50 -13.09 -10.26 2.23
N ASP A 51 -14.39 -10.05 2.02
CA ASP A 51 -15.09 -10.55 0.83
C ASP A 51 -14.51 -9.91 -0.45
N LYS A 52 -14.35 -8.58 -0.43
CA LYS A 52 -13.74 -7.83 -1.55
C LYS A 52 -12.23 -8.05 -1.65
N PHE A 53 -11.57 -8.39 -0.55
CA PHE A 53 -10.15 -8.76 -0.56
C PHE A 53 -9.94 -10.11 -1.27
N ALA A 54 -10.79 -11.10 -1.01
CA ALA A 54 -10.77 -12.38 -1.74
C ALA A 54 -11.02 -12.17 -3.24
N GLU A 55 -12.02 -11.34 -3.58
CA GLU A 55 -12.29 -10.95 -4.97
C GLU A 55 -11.09 -10.28 -5.63
N TYR A 56 -10.38 -9.41 -4.92
CA TYR A 56 -9.15 -8.80 -5.43
C TYR A 56 -8.07 -9.85 -5.73
N LEU A 57 -7.80 -10.76 -4.80
CA LEU A 57 -6.78 -11.78 -4.97
C LEU A 57 -7.10 -12.75 -6.13
N ASN A 58 -8.37 -13.07 -6.34
CA ASN A 58 -8.80 -13.96 -7.43
C ASN A 58 -8.67 -13.32 -8.82
N ASN A 59 -8.65 -11.98 -8.91
CA ASN A 59 -8.58 -11.26 -10.19
C ASN A 59 -7.18 -10.76 -10.54
N VAL A 60 -6.25 -10.74 -9.59
CA VAL A 60 -4.88 -10.25 -9.84
C VAL A 60 -4.02 -11.39 -10.36
N THR A 61 -3.54 -11.24 -11.58
CA THR A 61 -2.53 -12.12 -12.19
C THR A 61 -1.18 -11.42 -12.21
N LEU A 62 -0.11 -12.21 -12.18
CA LEU A 62 1.21 -11.71 -12.52
C LEU A 62 1.17 -11.28 -13.99
N GLN A 63 1.66 -10.08 -14.28
CA GLN A 63 1.95 -9.73 -15.67
C GLN A 63 3.24 -10.45 -16.03
N ASP A 64 3.23 -11.24 -17.11
CA ASP A 64 4.46 -11.72 -17.70
C ASP A 64 5.27 -10.50 -18.14
N ASP A 65 6.54 -10.43 -17.74
CA ASP A 65 7.46 -9.30 -17.97
C ASP A 65 7.82 -9.08 -19.46
N THR A 66 6.95 -9.46 -20.41
CA THR A 66 7.23 -9.40 -21.84
C THR A 66 7.13 -7.99 -22.43
N ASP A 67 6.49 -7.03 -21.76
CA ASP A 67 6.35 -5.67 -22.28
C ASP A 67 6.70 -4.59 -21.24
N ASN A 68 7.99 -4.36 -20.98
CA ASN A 68 8.47 -3.07 -20.47
C ASN A 68 9.95 -2.83 -20.82
N ILE A 69 10.20 -2.47 -22.07
CA ILE A 69 11.37 -1.66 -22.42
C ILE A 69 11.20 -0.33 -21.69
N ARG A 70 11.90 -0.19 -20.56
CA ARG A 70 12.01 1.09 -19.86
C ARG A 70 12.88 2.02 -20.70
N THR A 71 12.29 3.02 -21.34
CA THR A 71 13.05 4.20 -21.76
C THR A 71 13.44 4.94 -20.48
N THR A 72 14.66 4.68 -19.99
CA THR A 72 15.23 5.39 -18.85
C THR A 72 15.60 6.81 -19.29
N GLU A 73 14.67 7.76 -19.20
CA GLU A 73 15.07 9.15 -18.94
C GLU A 73 15.47 9.24 -17.46
N ASP A 74 16.71 8.84 -17.21
CA ASP A 74 17.37 8.92 -15.92
C ASP A 74 17.73 10.41 -15.66
N LYS A 75 16.83 11.16 -15.02
CA LYS A 75 17.23 12.44 -14.41
C LYS A 75 17.89 12.12 -13.06
N PRO A 76 19.21 12.30 -12.91
CA PRO A 76 19.88 12.00 -11.66
C PRO A 76 19.35 12.91 -10.55
N LYS A 77 18.92 12.32 -9.43
CA LYS A 77 18.72 13.07 -8.17
C LYS A 77 20.09 13.64 -7.75
N PRO A 78 20.26 14.97 -7.60
CA PRO A 78 21.51 15.51 -7.11
C PRO A 78 21.73 15.04 -5.67
N ARG A 79 22.76 14.22 -5.44
CA ARG A 79 23.18 13.76 -4.09
C ARG A 79 23.98 14.83 -3.33
N PHE A 80 24.17 16.01 -3.90
CA PHE A 80 25.07 17.04 -3.37
C PHE A 80 24.37 18.39 -3.24
N ALA A 81 23.39 18.51 -2.35
CA ALA A 81 22.85 19.80 -1.94
C ALA A 81 22.82 19.90 -0.42
N ALA A 82 24.02 19.88 0.19
CA ALA A 82 24.27 20.40 1.54
C ALA A 82 25.78 20.63 1.75
N HIS A 83 26.40 21.51 0.94
CA HIS A 83 27.70 22.08 1.29
C HIS A 83 27.44 23.41 2.02
N ILE A 84 27.19 23.35 3.34
CA ILE A 84 27.21 24.54 4.19
C ILE A 84 28.67 24.78 4.57
N GLN A 85 29.41 25.45 3.69
CA GLN A 85 30.68 26.06 4.02
C GLN A 85 30.42 27.46 4.56
N ASN A 86 29.88 27.53 5.78
CA ASN A 86 29.88 28.79 6.50
C ASN A 86 31.24 28.96 7.14
N GLY A 87 32.05 29.75 6.43
CA GLY A 87 33.43 30.06 6.75
C GLY A 87 33.62 30.54 8.18
N ILE A 88 34.68 30.02 8.77
CA ILE A 88 35.48 30.65 9.81
C ILE A 88 35.66 32.12 9.42
N ARG A 89 34.93 33.03 10.07
CA ARG A 89 35.30 34.45 10.12
C ARG A 89 36.22 34.63 11.32
N ARG A 90 37.52 34.53 11.07
CA ARG A 90 38.49 35.30 11.85
C ARG A 90 38.23 36.77 11.57
N LEU A 91 38.30 37.63 12.59
CA LEU A 91 38.91 38.97 12.60
C LEU A 91 38.49 39.72 13.88
N GLY A 92 39.49 40.27 14.59
CA GLY A 92 39.34 41.39 15.53
C GLY A 92 39.09 41.02 16.98
#